data_AF-A0A968LJF3-F1
#
_entry.id   AF-A0A968LJF3-F1
#
_cell.length_a   1.000
_cell.length_b   1.000
_cell.length_c   1.000
_cell.angle_alpha   90.00
_cell.angle_beta   90.00
_cell.angle_gamma   90.00
#
_symmetry.space_group_name_H-M   'P 1'
#
loop_
_entity.id
_entity.type
_entity.pdbx_description
1 polymer ?
#
loop_
_entity_poly.entity_id
_entity_poly.type
_entity_poly.pdbx_seq_one_letter_code
_entity_poly.pdbx_strand_id
1 'polypeptide(L)' 'MKDFLENVLRYPKFLAIITAGVLSVALKPLFDLWQRPVTAFALVVGSISSLVGLSLVLRAMLGLDPIF' A
#
# COMPACT_ATOMS: atom_id res chain seq x y z
N MET A 1 -16.67 22.48 26.55
CA MET A 1 -16.79 21.48 25.46
C MET A 1 -15.90 21.82 24.26
N LYS A 2 -15.71 23.09 23.88
CA LYS A 2 -14.81 23.49 22.78
C LYS A 2 -13.35 23.03 23.01
N ASP A 3 -12.80 23.23 24.20
CA ASP A 3 -11.43 22.79 24.54
C ASP A 3 -11.25 21.26 24.49
N PHE A 4 -12.31 20.49 24.77
CA PHE A 4 -12.27 19.04 24.73
C PHE A 4 -12.17 18.53 23.28
N LEU A 5 -12.99 19.08 22.38
CA LEU A 5 -12.93 18.74 20.95
C LEU A 5 -11.62 19.19 20.32
N GLU A 6 -11.09 20.35 20.70
CA GLU A 6 -9.82 20.85 20.19
C GLU A 6 -8.65 19.96 20.63
N ASN A 7 -8.65 19.47 21.87
CA ASN A 7 -7.67 18.49 22.32
C ASN A 7 -7.84 17.13 21.63
N VAL A 8 -9.07 16.64 21.46
CA VAL A 8 -9.33 15.37 20.75
C VAL A 8 -8.87 15.44 19.29
N LEU A 9 -9.10 16.56 18.59
CA LEU A 9 -8.68 16.75 17.20
C LEU A 9 -7.16 16.87 17.00
N ARG A 10 -6.39 17.11 18.07
CA ARG A 10 -4.91 17.04 18.01
C ARG A 10 -4.41 15.60 17.90
N TYR A 11 -5.11 14.63 18.48
CA TYR A 11 -4.67 13.23 18.46
C TYR A 11 -4.59 12.63 17.05
N PRO A 12 -5.57 12.81 16.16
CA PRO A 12 -5.46 12.41 14.76
C PRO A 12 -4.23 13.01 14.07
N LYS A 13 -3.90 14.29 14.35
CA LYS A 13 -2.71 14.94 13.78
C LYS A 13 -1.43 14.27 14.27
N PHE A 14 -1.33 13.97 15.56
CA PHE A 14 -0.17 13.23 16.11
C PHE A 14 -0.07 11.82 15.54
N LEU A 15 -1.18 11.08 15.48
CA LEU A 15 -1.22 9.74 14.89
C LEU A 15 -0.80 9.76 13.43
N ALA A 16 -1.28 10.73 12.64
CA ALA A 16 -0.89 10.87 11.24
C ALA A 16 0.63 11.11 11.09
N ILE A 17 1.21 12.01 11.90
CA ILE A 17 2.65 12.31 11.84
C ILE A 17 3.49 11.11 12.27
N ILE A 18 3.11 10.44 13.38
CA ILE A 18 3.83 9.26 13.86
C ILE A 18 3.74 8.14 12.83
N THR A 19 2.54 7.88 12.29
CA THR A 19 2.33 6.86 11.26
C THR A 19 3.12 7.18 10.00
N ALA A 20 3.12 8.44 9.55
CA ALA A 20 3.90 8.87 8.40
C ALA A 20 5.41 8.70 8.64
N GLY A 21 5.91 9.03 9.83
CA GLY A 21 7.30 8.81 10.21
C GLY A 21 7.69 7.33 10.19
N VAL A 22 6.86 6.47 10.79
CA VAL A 22 7.07 5.01 10.80
C VAL A 22 7.03 4.44 9.38
N LEU A 23 6.04 4.82 8.58
CA LEU A 23 5.93 4.41 7.18
C LEU A 23 7.14 4.88 6.36
N SER A 24 7.66 6.08 6.61
CA SER A 24 8.84 6.58 5.88
C SER A 24 10.08 5.72 6.13
N VAL A 25 10.27 5.23 7.36
CA VAL A 25 11.39 4.33 7.69
C VAL A 25 11.15 2.94 7.10
N ALA A 26 9.93 2.41 7.23
CA ALA A 26 9.57 1.09 6.73
C ALA A 26 9.64 1.00 5.19
N LEU A 27 9.29 2.08 4.48
CA LEU A 27 9.28 2.14 3.02
C LEU A 27 10.63 2.58 2.42
N LYS A 28 11.57 3.08 3.23
CA LYS A 28 12.91 3.47 2.77
C LYS A 28 13.61 2.41 1.90
N PRO A 29 13.66 1.12 2.27
CA PRO A 29 14.28 0.10 1.41
C PRO A 29 13.55 -0.07 0.06
N LEU A 30 12.23 0.10 0.02
CA LEU A 30 11.49 0.08 -1.27
C LEU A 30 11.88 1.27 -2.14
N PHE A 31 12.06 2.45 -1.56
CA PHE A 31 12.55 3.63 -2.28
C PHE A 31 13.95 3.42 -2.85
N ASP A 32 14.86 2.77 -2.10
CA ASP A 32 16.21 2.47 -2.57
C ASP A 32 16.19 1.49 -3.77
N LEU A 33 15.25 0.53 -3.77
CA LEU A 33 15.03 -0.35 -4.92
C LEU A 33 14.51 0.40 -6.16
N TRP A 34 13.79 1.51 -5.96
CA TRP A 34 13.28 2.34 -7.05
C TRP A 34 14.37 3.17 -7.74
N GLN A 35 15.48 3.47 -7.04
CA GLN A 35 16.59 4.26 -7.61
C GLN A 35 17.40 3.48 -8.66
N ARG A 36 17.32 2.14 -8.64
CA ARG A 36 17.99 1.28 -9.61
C ARG A 36 16.99 0.87 -10.69
N PRO A 37 17.21 1.21 -11.96
CA PRO A 37 16.18 1.06 -13.02
C PRO A 37 15.73 -0.39 -13.21
N VAL A 38 16.63 -1.35 -13.08
CA VAL A 38 16.33 -2.78 -13.22
C VAL A 38 15.43 -3.28 -12.09
N THR A 39 15.72 -2.94 -10.84
CA THR A 39 14.91 -3.37 -9.69
C THR A 39 13.58 -2.61 -9.63
N ALA A 40 13.55 -1.34 -10.04
CA ALA A 40 12.30 -0.60 -10.18
C ALA A 40 11.36 -1.28 -11.18
N PHE A 41 11.89 -1.65 -12.35
CA PHE A 41 11.13 -2.40 -13.36
C PHE A 41 10.63 -3.74 -12.81
N ALA A 42 11.49 -4.52 -12.14
CA ALA A 42 11.11 -5.78 -11.52
C ALA A 42 10.01 -5.60 -10.45
N LEU A 43 10.05 -4.51 -9.68
CA LEU A 43 9.06 -4.20 -8.65
C LEU A 43 7.71 -3.87 -9.26
N VAL A 44 7.68 -3.09 -10.35
CA VAL A 44 6.44 -2.77 -11.08
C VAL A 44 5.85 -4.01 -11.74
N VAL A 45 6.64 -4.73 -12.53
CA VAL A 45 6.16 -5.91 -13.26
C VAL A 45 5.73 -7.00 -12.28
N GLY A 46 6.53 -7.27 -11.24
CA GLY A 46 6.17 -8.25 -10.20
C GLY A 46 4.87 -7.89 -9.48
N SER A 47 4.66 -6.61 -9.17
CA SER A 47 3.42 -6.14 -8.54
C SER A 47 2.21 -6.33 -9.46
N ILE A 48 2.32 -5.96 -10.74
CA ILE A 48 1.25 -6.14 -11.73
C ILE A 48 0.95 -7.63 -11.92
N SER A 49 1.98 -8.46 -12.14
CA SER A 49 1.82 -9.90 -12.32
C SER A 49 1.20 -10.57 -11.09
N SER A 50 1.56 -10.12 -9.87
CA SER A 50 0.96 -10.60 -8.64
C SER A 50 -0.53 -10.26 -8.56
N LEU A 51 -0.93 -9.02 -8.87
CA LEU A 51 -2.33 -8.60 -8.87
C LEU A 51 -3.15 -9.31 -9.94
N VAL A 52 -2.60 -9.48 -11.14
CA VAL A 52 -3.24 -10.24 -12.22
C VAL A 52 -3.38 -11.69 -11.81
N GLY A 53 -2.32 -12.33 -11.30
CA GLY A 53 -2.36 -13.71 -10.82
C GLY A 53 -3.38 -13.91 -9.70
N LEU A 54 -3.41 -13.02 -8.71
CA LEU A 54 -4.40 -13.03 -7.64
C LEU A 54 -5.83 -12.91 -8.20
N SER A 55 -6.03 -12.00 -9.16
CA SER A 55 -7.34 -11.80 -9.81
C SER A 55 -7.78 -13.04 -10.58
N LEU A 56 -6.87 -13.72 -11.27
CA LEU A 56 -7.15 -14.98 -11.97
C LEU A 56 -7.52 -16.10 -10.99
N VAL A 57 -6.77 -16.25 -9.89
CA VAL A 57 -7.07 -17.23 -8.84
C VAL A 57 -8.44 -16.96 -8.23
N LEU A 58 -8.73 -15.72 -7.88
CA LEU A 58 -10.02 -15.33 -7.32
C LEU A 58 -11.16 -15.58 -8.31
N ARG A 59 -10.98 -15.29 -9.60
CA ARG A 59 -11.97 -15.59 -10.64
C ARG A 59 -12.26 -17.08 -10.74
N ALA A 60 -11.23 -17.92 -10.76
CA ALA A 60 -11.36 -19.37 -10.79
C ALA A 60 -12.08 -19.89 -9.54
N MET A 61 -11.74 -19.37 -8.35
CA MET A 61 -12.39 -19.74 -7.09
C MET A 61 -13.86 -19.32 -7.02
N LEU A 62 -14.21 -18.19 -7.64
CA LEU A 62 -15.57 -17.67 -7.68
C LEU A 62 -16.40 -18.20 -8.86
N GLY A 63 -15.83 -19.05 -9.72
CA GLY A 63 -16.50 -19.56 -10.91
C GLY A 63 -16.89 -18.45 -11.91
N LEU A 64 -16.12 -17.36 -11.94
CA LEU A 64 -16.34 -16.22 -12.84
C LEU A 64 -15.69 -16.43 -14.22
N ASP A 65 -15.30 -17.66 -14.52
CA ASP A 65 -14.73 -18.02 -15.80
C ASP A 65 -15.79 -17.86 -16.90
N PRO A 66 -15.46 -17.24 -18.04
CA PRO A 66 -16.42 -17.05 -19.12
C PRO A 66 -16.91 -18.42 -19.61
N ILE A 67 -18.23 -18.61 -19.62
CA ILE A 67 -18.88 -19.77 -20.24
C ILE A 67 -18.98 -19.50 -21.75
N PHE A 68 -17.86 -19.63 -22.46
CA PHE A 68 -17.83 -19.71 -23.92
C PHE A 68 -16.82 -20.77 -24.37
#